data_AF-A0A1R3GPA2-F1
#
_entry.id   AF-A0A1R3GPA2-F1
#
_cell.length_a   1.000
_cell.length_b   1.000
_cell.length_c   1.000
_cell.angle_alpha   90.00
_cell.angle_beta   90.00
_cell.angle_gamma   90.00
#
_symmetry.space_group_name_H-M   'P 1'
#
loop_
_entity.id
_entity.type
_entity.pdbx_description
1 polymer ?
#
loop_
_entity_poly.entity_id
_entity_poly.type
_entity_poly.pdbx_seq_one_letter_code
_entity_poly.pdbx_strand_id
1 'polypeptide(L)'
;MKMVAAAFAIAIGLILVNLTGALEFGFYKNKCMLTDVEDTVFRVVQRRFRQDPTIAAALVRMHFHDCFVNGCDASILLDGSSSEKTATPNLSVRGYEVIDEAKSILERACEGVVSCADIIAIAARDAVTLSGGGRYNVETGRKDGLESLASKVDLPSPKFSVSQSIDAFEKQGLNVTDMVYLLGGHTIGVTHCSLFRDRLYNFENTTKPDPTMDEALRDKLIEICPQDPSNNTEVNLDQDPSSAFKVDTSFYKQIILRRGILQLDQATAIDPLTKDIVASIANSNDFNFKFGQAMVKMGAIITDSPKEIRKSCSVINSASNNFLF
;
A
#
# COMPACT_ATOMS: atom_id res chain seq x y z
N MET A 1 -48.10 57.88 16.23
CA MET A 1 -47.82 56.43 16.17
C MET A 1 -46.88 56.21 14.98
N LYS A 2 -45.57 56.09 15.22
CA LYS A 2 -44.55 55.98 14.15
C LYS A 2 -44.41 54.51 13.77
N MET A 3 -44.69 54.17 12.51
CA MET A 3 -44.39 52.84 11.95
C MET A 3 -42.92 52.79 11.56
N VAL A 4 -42.17 51.85 12.13
CA VAL A 4 -40.79 51.55 11.72
C VAL A 4 -40.86 50.28 10.86
N ALA A 5 -40.57 50.43 9.56
CA ALA A 5 -40.40 49.29 8.66
C ALA A 5 -38.99 48.71 8.86
N ALA A 6 -38.90 47.48 9.35
CA ALA A 6 -37.65 46.74 9.43
C ALA A 6 -37.41 46.02 8.10
N ALA A 7 -36.40 46.46 7.34
CA ALA A 7 -35.93 45.76 6.16
C ALA A 7 -34.99 44.61 6.60
N PHE A 8 -35.41 43.37 6.38
CA PHE A 8 -34.54 42.20 6.52
C PHE A 8 -33.69 42.04 5.26
N ALA A 9 -32.40 42.37 5.36
CA ALA A 9 -31.41 42.03 4.34
C ALA A 9 -31.07 40.54 4.45
N ILE A 10 -31.47 39.74 3.46
CA ILE A 10 -31.05 38.34 3.34
C ILE A 10 -29.62 38.34 2.79
N ALA A 11 -28.64 38.10 3.66
CA ALA A 11 -27.28 37.84 3.24
C ALA A 11 -27.21 36.44 2.64
N ILE A 12 -27.14 36.35 1.30
CA ILE A 12 -26.82 35.12 0.59
C ILE A 12 -25.32 34.88 0.80
N GLY A 13 -24.98 34.09 1.81
CA GLY A 13 -23.63 33.58 1.99
C GLY A 13 -23.32 32.63 0.83
N LEU A 14 -22.32 32.97 0.02
CA LEU A 14 -21.66 32.04 -0.88
C LEU A 14 -21.02 30.94 -0.03
N ILE A 15 -21.73 29.83 0.15
CA ILE A 15 -21.13 28.60 0.63
C ILE A 15 -20.23 28.11 -0.50
N LEU A 16 -18.94 28.47 -0.43
CA LEU A 16 -17.90 27.78 -1.18
C LEU A 16 -17.80 26.38 -0.58
N VAL A 17 -18.63 25.46 -1.07
CA VAL A 17 -18.41 24.03 -0.85
C VAL A 17 -17.10 23.72 -1.58
N ASN A 18 -16.02 23.53 -0.83
CA ASN A 18 -14.83 22.87 -1.35
C ASN A 18 -15.25 21.44 -1.71
N LEU A 19 -15.72 21.24 -2.93
CA LEU A 19 -15.91 19.92 -3.51
C LEU A 19 -14.50 19.37 -3.77
N THR A 20 -13.90 18.76 -2.75
CA THR A 20 -12.93 17.69 -3.00
C THR A 20 -13.70 16.65 -3.81
N GLY A 21 -13.38 16.53 -5.10
CA GLY A 21 -14.05 15.57 -5.96
C GLY A 21 -13.88 14.18 -5.36
N ALA A 22 -14.98 13.46 -5.17
CA ALA A 22 -14.93 12.06 -4.77
C ALA A 22 -14.15 11.26 -5.82
N LEU A 23 -13.44 10.22 -5.38
CA LEU A 23 -12.82 9.28 -6.31
C LEU A 23 -13.92 8.63 -7.17
N GLU A 24 -13.61 8.35 -8.43
CA GLU A 24 -14.58 7.76 -9.35
C GLU A 24 -13.92 6.75 -10.30
N PHE A 25 -14.71 5.79 -10.76
CA PHE A 25 -14.29 4.88 -11.81
C PHE A 25 -14.22 5.60 -13.16
N GLY A 26 -13.09 5.49 -13.84
CA GLY A 26 -12.89 6.14 -15.13
C GLY A 26 -12.73 7.66 -15.05
N PHE A 27 -12.19 8.19 -13.95
CA PHE A 27 -11.92 9.63 -13.76
C PHE A 27 -11.21 10.24 -14.96
N TYR A 28 -10.27 9.52 -15.59
CA TYR A 28 -9.47 10.03 -16.71
C TYR A 28 -10.13 9.92 -18.08
N LYS A 29 -11.37 9.40 -18.19
CA LYS A 29 -12.09 9.33 -19.47
C LYS A 29 -12.20 10.72 -20.08
N ASN A 30 -11.74 10.86 -21.32
CA ASN A 30 -11.68 12.12 -22.08
C ASN A 30 -10.81 13.23 -21.47
N LYS A 31 -10.01 12.96 -20.43
CA LYS A 31 -9.08 13.95 -19.83
C LYS A 31 -7.65 13.86 -20.40
N CYS A 32 -7.26 12.71 -20.96
CA CYS A 32 -5.93 12.48 -21.53
C CYS A 32 -5.97 12.26 -23.07
N MET A 33 -6.80 13.04 -23.76
CA MET A 33 -6.98 12.97 -25.23
C MET A 33 -7.22 11.54 -25.73
N LEU A 34 -6.33 11.02 -26.61
CA LEU A 34 -6.39 9.67 -27.20
C LEU A 34 -5.66 8.61 -26.36
N THR A 35 -5.08 8.99 -25.23
CA THR A 35 -4.27 8.10 -24.38
C THR A 35 -5.14 7.52 -23.28
N ASP A 36 -5.24 6.19 -23.26
CA ASP A 36 -5.82 5.47 -22.14
C ASP A 36 -4.80 5.40 -20.99
N VAL A 37 -5.12 6.06 -19.87
CA VAL A 37 -4.24 6.16 -18.71
C VAL A 37 -4.01 4.80 -18.07
N GLU A 38 -5.07 4.01 -17.85
CA GLU A 38 -4.94 2.71 -17.20
C GLU A 38 -4.16 1.72 -18.05
N ASP A 39 -4.40 1.70 -19.37
CA ASP A 39 -3.66 0.84 -20.28
C ASP A 39 -2.18 1.26 -20.41
N THR A 40 -1.89 2.56 -20.35
CA THR A 40 -0.51 3.06 -20.36
C THR A 40 0.27 2.56 -19.14
N VAL A 41 -0.30 2.70 -17.94
CA VAL A 41 0.33 2.19 -16.70
C VAL A 41 0.46 0.66 -16.77
N PHE A 42 -0.59 -0.05 -17.19
CA PHE A 42 -0.56 -1.51 -17.33
C PHE A 42 0.58 -1.98 -18.22
N ARG A 43 0.82 -1.33 -19.37
CA ARG A 43 1.91 -1.69 -20.28
C ARG A 43 3.30 -1.50 -19.66
N VAL A 44 3.49 -0.46 -18.86
CA VAL A 44 4.74 -0.24 -18.12
C VAL A 44 4.93 -1.35 -17.07
N VAL A 45 3.92 -1.59 -16.23
CA VAL A 45 3.96 -2.63 -15.19
C VAL A 45 4.17 -4.02 -15.80
N GLN A 46 3.46 -4.36 -16.86
CA GLN A 46 3.59 -5.65 -17.55
C GLN A 46 5.01 -5.89 -18.06
N ARG A 47 5.65 -4.88 -18.66
CA ARG A 47 7.02 -5.00 -19.14
C ARG A 47 7.99 -5.20 -17.98
N ARG A 48 7.84 -4.45 -16.89
CA ARG A 48 8.68 -4.57 -15.69
C ARG A 48 8.49 -5.92 -15.00
N PHE A 49 7.26 -6.39 -14.89
CA PHE A 49 6.91 -7.70 -14.33
C PHE A 49 7.52 -8.87 -15.14
N ARG A 50 7.55 -8.78 -16.48
CA ARG A 50 8.20 -9.79 -17.32
C ARG A 50 9.72 -9.86 -17.13
N GLN A 51 10.34 -8.77 -16.69
CA GLN A 51 11.79 -8.71 -16.42
C GLN A 51 12.09 -9.18 -14.99
N ASP A 52 11.28 -8.74 -14.04
CA ASP A 52 11.38 -9.07 -12.62
C ASP A 52 9.97 -9.27 -12.03
N PRO A 53 9.50 -10.51 -11.85
CA PRO A 53 8.18 -10.78 -11.27
C PRO A 53 8.03 -10.27 -9.83
N THR A 54 9.13 -10.08 -9.10
CA THR A 54 9.10 -9.60 -7.71
C THR A 54 8.64 -8.15 -7.62
N ILE A 55 8.64 -7.39 -8.74
CA ILE A 55 8.10 -6.02 -8.80
C ILE A 55 6.64 -5.96 -8.38
N ALA A 56 5.88 -7.05 -8.53
CA ALA A 56 4.48 -7.08 -8.14
C ALA A 56 4.31 -6.83 -6.63
N ALA A 57 5.08 -7.55 -5.79
CA ALA A 57 5.08 -7.31 -4.35
C ALA A 57 5.57 -5.90 -3.99
N ALA A 58 6.58 -5.40 -4.70
CA ALA A 58 7.11 -4.06 -4.45
C ALA A 58 6.06 -2.96 -4.69
N LEU A 59 5.28 -3.05 -5.77
CA LEU A 59 4.23 -2.07 -6.11
C LEU A 59 3.04 -2.15 -5.16
N VAL A 60 2.61 -3.36 -4.78
CA VAL A 60 1.55 -3.55 -3.77
C VAL A 60 1.99 -2.96 -2.43
N ARG A 61 3.24 -3.21 -2.02
CA ARG A 61 3.81 -2.67 -0.79
C ARG A 61 3.94 -1.14 -0.85
N MET A 62 4.40 -0.57 -1.96
CA MET A 62 4.48 0.89 -2.12
C MET A 62 3.10 1.54 -1.94
N HIS A 63 2.05 0.94 -2.51
CA HIS A 63 0.69 1.46 -2.34
C HIS A 63 0.22 1.43 -0.89
N PHE A 64 0.49 0.34 -0.15
CA PHE A 64 0.21 0.27 1.28
C PHE A 64 0.97 1.35 2.06
N HIS A 65 2.28 1.48 1.82
CA HIS A 65 3.12 2.45 2.52
C HIS A 65 2.72 3.90 2.23
N ASP A 66 2.30 4.22 1.01
CA ASP A 66 1.75 5.52 0.64
C ASP A 66 0.45 5.79 1.42
N CYS A 67 -0.53 4.89 1.30
CA CYS A 67 -1.86 5.09 1.89
C CYS A 67 -1.87 5.18 3.42
N PHE A 68 -0.91 4.54 4.10
CA PHE A 68 -0.82 4.55 5.56
C PHE A 68 -0.06 5.76 6.13
N VAL A 69 0.51 6.63 5.27
CA VAL A 69 1.19 7.86 5.69
C VAL A 69 0.51 9.06 5.03
N ASN A 70 -0.29 9.81 5.80
CA ASN A 70 -1.08 10.95 5.31
C ASN A 70 -2.12 10.63 4.19
N GLY A 71 -2.46 9.36 3.99
CA GLY A 71 -3.39 8.90 2.96
C GLY A 71 -2.70 8.70 1.60
N CYS A 72 -3.43 8.16 0.63
CA CYS A 72 -2.89 7.83 -0.68
C CYS A 72 -2.64 9.10 -1.52
N ASP A 73 -1.50 9.75 -1.31
CA ASP A 73 -1.17 11.05 -1.91
C ASP A 73 0.21 11.07 -2.60
N ALA A 74 0.83 9.91 -2.81
CA ALA A 74 2.16 9.77 -3.40
C ALA A 74 3.28 10.54 -2.68
N SER A 75 3.09 10.92 -1.41
CA SER A 75 4.14 11.53 -0.56
C SER A 75 5.37 10.64 -0.44
N ILE A 76 5.20 9.31 -0.49
CA ILE A 76 6.30 8.34 -0.52
C ILE A 76 7.26 8.52 -1.72
N LEU A 77 6.80 9.11 -2.81
CA LEU A 77 7.60 9.27 -4.04
C LEU A 77 8.55 10.47 -3.97
N LEU A 78 8.29 11.46 -3.11
CA LEU A 78 9.12 12.65 -2.98
C LEU A 78 10.53 12.31 -2.52
N ASP A 79 11.53 12.93 -3.14
CA ASP A 79 12.93 12.82 -2.72
C ASP A 79 13.28 13.91 -1.70
N GLY A 80 14.23 13.58 -0.81
CA GLY A 80 14.76 14.51 0.17
C GLY A 80 15.48 13.80 1.31
N SER A 81 16.40 14.49 1.97
CA SER A 81 17.15 13.94 3.12
C SER A 81 16.26 13.59 4.31
N SER A 82 15.11 14.26 4.44
CA SER A 82 14.09 14.00 5.45
C SER A 82 12.85 13.28 4.91
N SER A 83 12.86 12.85 3.65
CA SER A 83 11.69 12.24 3.00
C SER A 83 11.31 10.91 3.64
N GLU A 84 10.09 10.44 3.40
CA GLU A 84 9.62 9.14 3.86
C GLU A 84 10.52 8.00 3.42
N LYS A 85 11.21 8.11 2.27
CA LYS A 85 12.17 7.11 1.80
C LYS A 85 13.31 6.84 2.79
N THR A 86 13.61 7.78 3.69
CA THR A 86 14.67 7.62 4.71
C THR A 86 14.16 7.00 6.02
N ALA A 87 12.85 6.80 6.18
CA ALA A 87 12.30 6.09 7.33
C ALA A 87 12.64 4.60 7.28
N THR A 88 12.93 4.01 8.45
CA THR A 88 13.35 2.59 8.57
C THR A 88 12.46 1.60 7.80
N PRO A 89 11.11 1.68 7.87
CA PRO A 89 10.26 0.77 7.09
C PRO A 89 10.38 0.92 5.57
N ASN A 90 10.79 2.10 5.09
CA ASN A 90 10.80 2.47 3.68
C ASN A 90 12.14 2.22 2.99
N LEU A 91 13.21 1.94 3.75
CA LEU A 91 14.54 1.64 3.19
C LEU A 91 14.54 0.45 2.22
N SER A 92 13.55 -0.45 2.32
CA SER A 92 13.38 -1.60 1.43
C SER A 92 12.24 -1.44 0.42
N VAL A 93 11.54 -0.29 0.38
CA VAL A 93 10.54 -0.02 -0.65
C VAL A 93 11.27 0.27 -1.96
N ARG A 94 10.78 -0.29 -3.07
CA ARG A 94 11.37 -0.16 -4.41
C ARG A 94 10.28 -0.12 -5.48
N GLY A 95 10.66 0.07 -6.74
CA GLY A 95 9.74 0.19 -7.87
C GLY A 95 9.33 1.63 -8.19
N TYR A 96 10.00 2.61 -7.58
CA TYR A 96 9.78 4.04 -7.83
C TYR A 96 9.96 4.36 -9.32
N GLU A 97 10.94 3.73 -9.96
CA GLU A 97 11.26 3.88 -11.37
C GLU A 97 10.15 3.39 -12.31
N VAL A 98 9.26 2.51 -11.84
CA VAL A 98 8.07 2.06 -12.60
C VAL A 98 7.04 3.19 -12.66
N ILE A 99 6.84 3.86 -11.52
CA ILE A 99 5.93 5.00 -11.39
C ILE A 99 6.45 6.19 -12.20
N ASP A 100 7.74 6.50 -12.09
CA ASP A 100 8.38 7.58 -12.86
C ASP A 100 8.30 7.34 -14.38
N GLU A 101 8.49 6.10 -14.83
CA GLU A 101 8.40 5.77 -16.24
C GLU A 101 6.97 5.95 -16.78
N ALA A 102 5.96 5.44 -16.05
CA ALA A 102 4.57 5.64 -16.40
C ALA A 102 4.21 7.13 -16.41
N LYS A 103 4.66 7.88 -15.40
CA LYS A 103 4.47 9.32 -15.31
C LYS A 103 5.06 10.06 -16.50
N SER A 104 6.30 9.75 -16.89
CA SER A 104 6.97 10.39 -18.03
C SER A 104 6.25 10.16 -19.36
N ILE A 105 5.64 8.98 -19.56
CA ILE A 105 4.83 8.70 -20.75
C ILE A 105 3.54 9.54 -20.70
N LEU A 106 2.86 9.56 -19.57
CA LEU A 106 1.59 10.27 -19.39
C LEU A 106 1.75 11.79 -19.50
N GLU A 107 2.82 12.38 -18.94
CA GLU A 107 3.07 13.82 -19.08
C GLU A 107 3.35 14.25 -20.51
N ARG A 108 3.95 13.39 -21.34
CA ARG A 108 4.12 13.67 -22.78
C ARG A 108 2.80 13.61 -23.54
N ALA A 109 1.84 12.82 -23.06
CA ALA A 109 0.54 12.64 -23.69
C ALA A 109 -0.49 13.69 -23.24
N CYS A 110 -0.49 14.04 -21.95
CA CYS A 110 -1.44 14.93 -21.32
C CYS A 110 -0.82 15.56 -20.06
N GLU A 111 0.00 16.59 -20.29
CA GLU A 111 0.75 17.31 -19.25
C GLU A 111 -0.17 17.79 -18.11
N GLY A 112 0.23 17.50 -16.86
CA GLY A 112 -0.47 17.97 -15.66
C GLY A 112 -1.85 17.37 -15.43
N VAL A 113 -2.19 16.24 -16.08
CA VAL A 113 -3.52 15.62 -15.95
C VAL A 113 -3.54 14.51 -14.90
N VAL A 114 -2.57 13.59 -14.91
CA VAL A 114 -2.60 12.36 -14.11
C VAL A 114 -1.74 12.49 -12.86
N SER A 115 -2.29 12.27 -11.66
CA SER A 115 -1.51 12.30 -10.42
C SER A 115 -0.58 11.09 -10.29
N CYS A 116 0.52 11.26 -9.57
CA CYS A 116 1.39 10.14 -9.21
C CYS A 116 0.67 9.16 -8.26
N ALA A 117 -0.18 9.66 -7.38
CA ALA A 117 -0.99 8.85 -6.47
C ALA A 117 -1.91 7.86 -7.22
N ASP A 118 -2.54 8.29 -8.31
CA ASP A 118 -3.33 7.38 -9.13
C ASP A 118 -2.46 6.39 -9.93
N ILE A 119 -1.26 6.78 -10.35
CA ILE A 119 -0.32 5.84 -10.99
C ILE A 119 0.07 4.72 -10.02
N ILE A 120 0.33 5.03 -8.73
CA ILE A 120 0.59 4.00 -7.70
C ILE A 120 -0.60 3.03 -7.59
N ALA A 121 -1.82 3.55 -7.44
CA ALA A 121 -3.01 2.73 -7.24
C ALA A 121 -3.30 1.83 -8.46
N ILE A 122 -3.18 2.36 -9.67
CA ILE A 122 -3.33 1.61 -10.92
C ILE A 122 -2.23 0.55 -11.03
N ALA A 123 -0.97 0.90 -10.74
CA ALA A 123 0.17 0.00 -10.84
C ALA A 123 0.06 -1.18 -9.86
N ALA A 124 -0.39 -0.93 -8.63
CA ALA A 124 -0.64 -1.99 -7.65
C ALA A 124 -1.74 -2.95 -8.13
N ARG A 125 -2.83 -2.45 -8.72
CA ARG A 125 -3.89 -3.30 -9.30
C ARG A 125 -3.36 -4.15 -10.46
N ASP A 126 -2.58 -3.55 -11.33
CA ASP A 126 -2.01 -4.26 -12.48
C ASP A 126 -0.99 -5.32 -12.03
N ALA A 127 -0.19 -5.04 -11.01
CA ALA A 127 0.68 -6.01 -10.35
C ALA A 127 -0.10 -7.22 -9.81
N VAL A 128 -1.18 -6.98 -9.04
CA VAL A 128 -2.06 -8.04 -8.53
C VAL A 128 -2.65 -8.86 -9.66
N THR A 129 -3.10 -8.20 -10.73
CA THR A 129 -3.68 -8.86 -11.92
C THR A 129 -2.66 -9.79 -12.59
N LEU A 130 -1.43 -9.31 -12.81
CA LEU A 130 -0.36 -10.07 -13.47
C LEU A 130 0.14 -11.23 -12.61
N SER A 131 0.04 -11.12 -11.28
CA SER A 131 0.29 -12.20 -10.33
C SER A 131 -0.91 -13.12 -10.09
N GLY A 132 -1.96 -13.09 -10.92
CA GLY A 132 -3.07 -14.05 -10.85
C GLY A 132 -4.14 -13.74 -9.79
N GLY A 133 -4.06 -12.60 -9.11
CA GLY A 133 -5.02 -12.16 -8.08
C GLY A 133 -6.35 -11.63 -8.62
N GLY A 134 -6.59 -11.73 -9.93
CA GLY A 134 -7.74 -11.14 -10.60
C GLY A 134 -7.65 -9.62 -10.75
N ARG A 135 -8.44 -9.07 -11.67
CA ARG A 135 -8.50 -7.63 -11.91
C ARG A 135 -9.65 -7.03 -11.10
N TYR A 136 -9.36 -5.99 -10.32
CA TYR A 136 -10.36 -5.14 -9.68
C TYR A 136 -10.36 -3.74 -10.31
N ASN A 137 -11.48 -3.03 -10.18
CA ASN A 137 -11.59 -1.65 -10.63
C ASN A 137 -10.98 -0.72 -9.58
N VAL A 138 -10.23 0.29 -10.03
CA VAL A 138 -9.60 1.29 -9.15
C VAL A 138 -10.34 2.60 -9.34
N GLU A 139 -10.81 3.19 -8.25
CA GLU A 139 -11.29 4.58 -8.27
C GLU A 139 -10.08 5.51 -8.39
N THR A 140 -10.19 6.53 -9.23
CA THR A 140 -9.11 7.50 -9.53
C THR A 140 -9.63 8.92 -9.31
N GLY A 141 -8.72 9.89 -9.32
CA GLY A 141 -8.97 11.28 -8.94
C GLY A 141 -8.17 11.74 -7.72
N ARG A 142 -7.22 10.92 -7.22
CA ARG A 142 -6.31 11.34 -6.15
C ARG A 142 -5.45 12.49 -6.65
N LYS A 143 -4.98 13.31 -5.72
CA LYS A 143 -3.98 14.35 -5.97
C LYS A 143 -2.73 14.05 -5.16
N ASP A 144 -1.63 14.69 -5.54
CA ASP A 144 -0.33 14.47 -4.95
C ASP A 144 -0.08 15.40 -3.76
N GLY A 145 0.40 14.84 -2.65
CA GLY A 145 0.81 15.55 -1.45
C GLY A 145 2.01 16.46 -1.69
N LEU A 146 2.14 17.48 -0.85
CA LEU A 146 3.19 18.50 -0.96
C LEU A 146 4.34 18.31 0.04
N GLU A 147 4.28 17.26 0.86
CA GLU A 147 5.23 17.02 1.93
C GLU A 147 5.53 15.52 2.05
N SER A 148 6.77 15.21 2.38
CA SER A 148 7.24 13.86 2.71
C SER A 148 8.20 13.96 3.86
N LEU A 149 7.86 13.33 4.99
CA LEU A 149 8.63 13.39 6.23
C LEU A 149 8.78 12.00 6.84
N ALA A 150 10.02 11.56 7.01
CA ALA A 150 10.33 10.30 7.71
C ALA A 150 9.74 10.23 9.12
N SER A 151 9.62 11.38 9.80
CA SER A 151 9.03 11.47 11.14
C SER A 151 7.52 11.21 11.19
N LYS A 152 6.84 11.21 10.03
CA LYS A 152 5.42 10.89 9.91
C LYS A 152 5.14 9.43 9.56
N VAL A 153 6.18 8.64 9.28
CA VAL A 153 6.03 7.22 8.93
C VAL A 153 5.74 6.42 10.20
N ASP A 154 4.45 6.11 10.42
CA ASP A 154 3.94 5.29 11.52
C ASP A 154 3.21 4.07 10.95
N LEU A 155 3.99 3.09 10.49
CA LEU A 155 3.47 1.88 9.84
C LEU A 155 3.35 0.69 10.81
N PRO A 156 2.37 -0.21 10.62
CA PRO A 156 2.27 -1.44 11.39
C PRO A 156 3.57 -2.24 11.37
N SER A 157 4.08 -2.59 12.56
CA SER A 157 5.31 -3.37 12.70
C SER A 157 5.03 -4.86 12.52
N PRO A 158 5.95 -5.64 11.93
CA PRO A 158 5.84 -7.11 11.88
C PRO A 158 5.81 -7.79 13.25
N LYS A 159 6.11 -7.05 14.33
CA LYS A 159 6.10 -7.52 15.73
C LYS A 159 4.90 -7.03 16.54
N PHE A 160 3.94 -6.33 15.91
CA PHE A 160 2.71 -5.94 16.60
C PHE A 160 1.93 -7.16 17.10
N SER A 161 1.23 -6.98 18.22
CA SER A 161 0.12 -7.88 18.55
C SER A 161 -1.00 -7.73 17.52
N VAL A 162 -1.88 -8.73 17.45
CA VAL A 162 -3.07 -8.66 16.57
C VAL A 162 -3.94 -7.44 16.93
N SER A 163 -4.12 -7.15 18.22
CA SER A 163 -4.87 -5.96 18.66
C SER A 163 -4.22 -4.65 18.22
N GLN A 164 -2.89 -4.50 18.33
CA GLN A 164 -2.18 -3.31 17.85
C GLN A 164 -2.31 -3.13 16.33
N SER A 165 -2.28 -4.24 15.58
CA SER A 165 -2.51 -4.21 14.13
C SER A 165 -3.94 -3.79 13.81
N ILE A 166 -4.94 -4.31 14.53
CA ILE A 166 -6.34 -3.89 14.36
C ILE A 166 -6.48 -2.40 14.62
N ASP A 167 -5.97 -1.89 15.75
CA ASP A 167 -6.02 -0.46 16.10
C ASP A 167 -5.37 0.40 15.02
N ALA A 168 -4.25 -0.05 14.42
CA ALA A 168 -3.55 0.68 13.37
C ALA A 168 -4.36 0.76 12.07
N PHE A 169 -5.07 -0.31 11.69
CA PHE A 169 -5.94 -0.32 10.51
C PHE A 169 -7.25 0.45 10.76
N GLU A 170 -7.82 0.36 11.96
CA GLU A 170 -9.04 1.10 12.33
C GLU A 170 -8.82 2.62 12.32
N LYS A 171 -7.63 3.09 12.70
CA LYS A 171 -7.22 4.50 12.55
C LYS A 171 -7.27 4.98 11.09
N GLN A 172 -7.09 4.08 10.13
CA GLN A 172 -7.21 4.36 8.70
C GLN A 172 -8.62 4.12 8.15
N GLY A 173 -9.59 3.79 9.01
CA GLY A 173 -10.97 3.46 8.62
C GLY A 173 -11.14 2.05 8.03
N LEU A 174 -10.17 1.16 8.24
CA LEU A 174 -10.21 -0.23 7.77
C LEU A 174 -10.53 -1.17 8.95
N ASN A 175 -11.50 -2.06 8.79
CA ASN A 175 -11.87 -2.98 9.86
C ASN A 175 -10.96 -4.21 9.92
N VAL A 176 -11.13 -5.06 10.94
CA VAL A 176 -10.36 -6.30 11.11
C VAL A 176 -10.40 -7.25 9.90
N THR A 177 -11.53 -7.32 9.17
CA THR A 177 -11.61 -8.15 7.96
C THR A 177 -10.77 -7.55 6.83
N ASP A 178 -10.83 -6.23 6.65
CA ASP A 178 -10.00 -5.51 5.66
C ASP A 178 -8.51 -5.69 5.98
N MET A 179 -8.12 -5.60 7.27
CA MET A 179 -6.76 -5.89 7.72
C MET A 179 -6.30 -7.29 7.35
N VAL A 180 -7.10 -8.32 7.66
CA VAL A 180 -6.73 -9.72 7.36
C VAL A 180 -6.62 -9.94 5.85
N TYR A 181 -7.49 -9.35 5.02
CA TYR A 181 -7.34 -9.42 3.56
C TYR A 181 -6.08 -8.71 3.07
N LEU A 182 -5.78 -7.50 3.57
CA LEU A 182 -4.60 -6.74 3.14
C LEU A 182 -3.28 -7.43 3.52
N LEU A 183 -3.21 -8.10 4.68
CA LEU A 183 -2.08 -8.97 5.02
C LEU A 183 -1.88 -10.11 4.01
N GLY A 184 -2.93 -10.50 3.28
CA GLY A 184 -2.84 -11.45 2.16
C GLY A 184 -1.89 -11.01 1.05
N GLY A 185 -1.50 -9.73 0.97
CA GLY A 185 -0.45 -9.25 0.08
C GLY A 185 0.90 -9.95 0.29
N HIS A 186 1.14 -10.53 1.48
CA HIS A 186 2.33 -11.33 1.79
C HIS A 186 2.42 -12.64 1.00
N THR A 187 1.40 -13.01 0.21
CA THR A 187 1.44 -14.16 -0.70
C THR A 187 2.44 -14.04 -1.87
N ILE A 188 2.88 -12.82 -2.25
CA ILE A 188 3.83 -12.60 -3.37
C ILE A 188 5.14 -11.90 -2.99
N GLY A 189 5.46 -11.80 -1.70
CA GLY A 189 6.55 -10.97 -1.19
C GLY A 189 7.68 -11.73 -0.50
N VAL A 190 8.74 -11.00 -0.21
CA VAL A 190 9.88 -11.45 0.60
C VAL A 190 10.03 -10.59 1.85
N THR A 191 10.71 -11.14 2.85
CA THR A 191 11.16 -10.42 4.04
C THR A 191 12.63 -10.73 4.31
N HIS A 192 13.29 -9.83 5.01
CA HIS A 192 14.71 -9.99 5.35
C HIS A 192 14.86 -10.69 6.70
N CYS A 193 15.92 -11.49 6.86
CA CYS A 193 16.23 -12.18 8.12
C CYS A 193 16.15 -11.26 9.35
N SER A 194 16.59 -10.00 9.23
CA SER A 194 16.54 -9.02 10.34
C SER A 194 15.16 -8.78 10.94
N LEU A 195 14.07 -9.03 10.19
CA LEU A 195 12.71 -8.80 10.65
C LEU A 195 12.11 -9.96 11.45
N PHE A 196 12.72 -11.15 11.43
CA PHE A 196 12.20 -12.32 12.13
C PHE A 196 13.27 -13.19 12.83
N ARG A 197 14.56 -12.82 12.78
CA ARG A 197 15.66 -13.59 13.39
C ARG A 197 15.44 -13.87 14.88
N ASP A 198 14.81 -12.95 15.61
CA ASP A 198 14.48 -13.17 17.02
C ASP A 198 13.57 -14.39 17.21
N ARG A 199 12.63 -14.63 16.29
CA ARG A 199 11.76 -15.82 16.31
C ARG A 199 12.55 -17.13 16.16
N LEU A 200 13.73 -17.10 15.55
CA LEU A 200 14.56 -18.30 15.35
C LEU A 200 15.42 -18.65 16.57
N TYR A 201 15.81 -17.67 17.40
CA TYR A 201 16.85 -17.86 18.42
C TYR A 201 16.50 -17.37 19.83
N ASN A 202 15.86 -16.21 19.95
CA ASN A 202 15.61 -15.57 21.25
C ASN A 202 14.29 -14.78 21.21
N PHE A 203 13.20 -15.52 21.05
CA PHE A 203 11.87 -14.95 20.93
C PHE A 203 11.45 -14.37 22.28
N GLU A 204 11.06 -13.10 22.31
CA GLU A 204 10.60 -12.38 23.52
C GLU A 204 11.56 -12.51 24.73
N ASN A 205 12.87 -12.52 24.47
CA ASN A 205 13.92 -12.69 25.49
C ASN A 205 13.86 -14.02 26.27
N THR A 206 13.25 -15.07 25.69
CA THR A 206 13.12 -16.39 26.33
C THR A 206 14.36 -17.28 26.20
N THR A 207 15.37 -16.85 25.44
CA THR A 207 16.55 -17.65 25.01
C THR A 207 16.18 -18.89 24.19
N LYS A 208 14.97 -18.93 23.65
CA LYS A 208 14.42 -20.03 22.85
C LYS A 208 13.79 -19.50 21.56
N PRO A 209 13.63 -20.36 20.53
CA PRO A 209 12.84 -20.02 19.35
C PRO A 209 11.37 -19.81 19.69
N ASP A 210 10.64 -19.13 18.81
CA ASP A 210 9.19 -18.93 18.88
C ASP A 210 8.47 -20.29 18.82
N PRO A 211 7.70 -20.69 19.85
CA PRO A 211 7.01 -21.98 19.89
C PRO A 211 5.81 -22.06 18.92
N THR A 212 5.44 -20.96 18.28
CA THR A 212 4.33 -20.89 17.31
C THR A 212 4.77 -21.16 15.87
N MET A 213 6.06 -21.35 15.60
CA MET A 213 6.60 -21.70 14.29
C MET A 213 6.75 -23.22 14.13
N ASP A 214 6.41 -23.73 12.95
CA ASP A 214 6.67 -25.12 12.55
C ASP A 214 8.17 -25.46 12.66
N GLU A 215 8.50 -26.58 13.29
CA GLU A 215 9.88 -26.93 13.61
C GLU A 215 10.72 -27.20 12.35
N ALA A 216 10.13 -27.88 11.36
CA ALA A 216 10.82 -28.16 10.10
C ALA A 216 11.09 -26.88 9.30
N LEU A 217 10.14 -25.95 9.27
CA LEU A 217 10.37 -24.62 8.70
C LEU A 217 11.46 -23.86 9.47
N ARG A 218 11.41 -23.84 10.81
CA ARG A 218 12.41 -23.15 11.64
C ARG A 218 13.81 -23.66 11.34
N ASP A 219 14.00 -24.98 11.28
CA ASP A 219 15.31 -25.58 11.05
C ASP A 219 15.85 -25.19 9.65
N LYS A 220 15.00 -25.17 8.63
CA LYS A 220 15.35 -24.63 7.30
C LYS A 220 15.71 -23.13 7.35
N LEU A 221 14.96 -22.32 8.09
CA LEU A 221 15.22 -20.88 8.20
C LEU A 221 16.51 -20.57 8.95
N ILE A 222 16.91 -21.40 9.93
CA ILE A 222 18.19 -21.26 10.65
C ILE A 222 19.38 -21.42 9.70
N GLU A 223 19.28 -22.29 8.68
CA GLU A 223 20.32 -22.44 7.65
C GLU A 223 20.44 -21.20 6.76
N ILE A 224 19.32 -20.55 6.45
CA ILE A 224 19.27 -19.35 5.59
C ILE A 224 19.64 -18.08 6.37
N CYS A 225 19.16 -17.99 7.61
CA CYS A 225 19.24 -16.84 8.50
C CYS A 225 20.00 -17.22 9.78
N PRO A 226 21.33 -17.43 9.72
CA PRO A 226 22.14 -17.71 10.89
C PRO A 226 22.03 -16.58 11.94
N GLN A 227 22.46 -16.87 13.16
CA GLN A 227 22.45 -15.88 14.26
C GLN A 227 23.34 -14.66 14.00
N ASP A 228 24.24 -14.73 13.01
CA ASP A 228 25.06 -13.62 12.54
C ASP A 228 24.17 -12.45 12.03
N PRO A 229 24.20 -11.28 12.69
CA PRO A 229 23.39 -10.13 12.30
C PRO A 229 23.78 -9.54 10.93
N SER A 230 24.98 -9.84 10.42
CA SER A 230 25.42 -9.39 9.09
C SER A 230 24.72 -10.13 7.95
N ASN A 231 24.22 -11.35 8.19
CA ASN A 231 23.40 -12.07 7.21
C ASN A 231 21.99 -11.49 7.21
N ASN A 232 21.63 -10.78 6.14
CA ASN A 232 20.29 -10.22 5.96
C ASN A 232 19.62 -10.75 4.70
N THR A 233 19.73 -12.05 4.46
CA THR A 233 19.16 -12.73 3.29
C THR A 233 17.63 -12.56 3.23
N GLU A 234 17.09 -12.52 2.03
CA GLU A 234 15.64 -12.50 1.79
C GLU A 234 15.07 -13.91 1.80
N VAL A 235 13.87 -14.06 2.38
CA VAL A 235 13.05 -15.27 2.30
C VAL A 235 11.66 -14.89 1.83
N ASN A 236 11.02 -15.76 1.05
CA ASN A 236 9.60 -15.58 0.71
C ASN A 236 8.78 -15.51 2.00
N LEU A 237 7.68 -14.76 2.00
CA LEU A 237 6.72 -14.74 3.10
C LEU A 237 5.79 -15.95 3.02
N ASP A 238 5.34 -16.31 1.82
CA ASP A 238 4.68 -17.57 1.53
C ASP A 238 5.70 -18.71 1.35
N GLN A 239 5.59 -19.76 2.17
CA GLN A 239 6.47 -20.92 2.17
C GLN A 239 6.04 -22.04 1.21
N ASP A 240 5.02 -21.82 0.37
CA ASP A 240 4.72 -22.66 -0.81
C ASP A 240 5.49 -22.15 -2.04
N PRO A 241 6.54 -22.86 -2.51
CA PRO A 241 7.30 -22.46 -3.68
C PRO A 241 6.47 -22.40 -4.97
N SER A 242 5.34 -23.11 -5.03
CA SER A 242 4.44 -23.10 -6.17
C SER A 242 3.50 -21.89 -6.22
N SER A 243 3.42 -21.13 -5.12
CA SER A 243 2.56 -19.95 -4.97
C SER A 243 3.28 -18.64 -4.66
N ALA A 244 4.58 -18.65 -4.33
CA ALA A 244 5.33 -17.45 -3.92
C ALA A 244 5.33 -16.23 -4.90
N PHE A 245 4.79 -16.37 -6.11
CA PHE A 245 4.60 -15.28 -7.09
C PHE A 245 3.14 -15.10 -7.53
N LYS A 246 2.20 -15.79 -6.87
CA LYS A 246 0.77 -15.77 -7.15
C LYS A 246 0.01 -15.12 -6.01
N VAL A 247 -0.93 -14.24 -6.36
CA VAL A 247 -1.90 -13.73 -5.40
C VAL A 247 -3.02 -14.74 -5.27
N ASP A 248 -2.95 -15.56 -4.23
CA ASP A 248 -3.96 -16.57 -3.89
C ASP A 248 -4.05 -16.84 -2.37
N THR A 249 -4.76 -17.89 -1.98
CA THR A 249 -5.00 -18.24 -0.57
C THR A 249 -3.85 -18.97 0.11
N SER A 250 -2.73 -19.23 -0.58
CA SER A 250 -1.61 -20.02 -0.07
C SER A 250 -1.01 -19.43 1.20
N PHE A 251 -0.82 -18.10 1.27
CA PHE A 251 -0.36 -17.43 2.49
C PHE A 251 -1.17 -17.84 3.73
N TYR A 252 -2.51 -17.80 3.65
CA TYR A 252 -3.39 -18.18 4.75
C TYR A 252 -3.27 -19.66 5.11
N LYS A 253 -3.11 -20.53 4.10
CA LYS A 253 -2.86 -21.97 4.32
C LYS A 253 -1.53 -22.20 5.04
N GLN A 254 -0.48 -21.46 4.69
CA GLN A 254 0.83 -21.56 5.36
C GLN A 254 0.75 -21.11 6.82
N ILE A 255 0.14 -19.97 7.14
CA ILE A 255 0.07 -19.50 8.54
C ILE A 255 -0.78 -20.41 9.43
N ILE A 256 -1.82 -21.06 8.90
CA ILE A 256 -2.59 -22.11 9.61
C ILE A 256 -1.70 -23.30 9.96
N LEU A 257 -0.77 -23.67 9.07
CA LEU A 257 0.22 -24.72 9.29
C LEU A 257 1.41 -24.29 10.16
N ARG A 258 1.33 -23.13 10.83
CA ARG A 258 2.43 -22.54 11.63
C ARG A 258 3.65 -22.11 10.80
N ARG A 259 3.44 -21.80 9.52
CA ARG A 259 4.51 -21.46 8.56
C ARG A 259 4.55 -19.97 8.21
N GLY A 260 3.97 -19.11 9.04
CA GLY A 260 4.12 -17.66 8.92
C GLY A 260 5.50 -17.19 9.37
N ILE A 261 6.15 -16.36 8.56
CA ILE A 261 7.53 -15.89 8.80
C ILE A 261 7.57 -14.72 9.78
N LEU A 262 6.71 -13.72 9.60
CA LEU A 262 6.62 -12.60 10.52
C LEU A 262 5.78 -12.97 11.75
N GLN A 263 6.07 -12.35 12.89
CA GLN A 263 5.35 -12.63 14.14
C GLN A 263 3.87 -12.28 14.01
N LEU A 264 3.54 -11.11 13.47
CA LEU A 264 2.16 -10.68 13.22
C LEU A 264 1.43 -11.67 12.30
N ASP A 265 2.05 -12.08 11.18
CA ASP A 265 1.44 -13.05 10.25
C ASP A 265 1.03 -14.33 10.98
N GLN A 266 1.97 -14.92 11.74
CA GLN A 266 1.68 -16.15 12.47
C GLN A 266 0.63 -15.95 13.57
N ALA A 267 0.66 -14.80 14.25
CA ALA A 267 -0.29 -14.48 15.31
C ALA A 267 -1.73 -14.37 14.77
N THR A 268 -1.94 -13.84 13.56
CA THR A 268 -3.30 -13.72 12.99
C THR A 268 -4.01 -15.06 12.75
N ALA A 269 -3.25 -16.15 12.57
CA ALA A 269 -3.83 -17.49 12.42
C ALA A 269 -4.24 -18.13 13.76
N ILE A 270 -3.77 -17.58 14.88
CA ILE A 270 -3.90 -18.19 16.22
C ILE A 270 -4.82 -17.34 17.12
N ASP A 271 -4.75 -16.02 16.98
CA ASP A 271 -5.45 -15.06 17.84
C ASP A 271 -6.99 -15.16 17.68
N PRO A 272 -7.76 -15.20 18.78
CA PRO A 272 -9.22 -15.30 18.73
C PRO A 272 -9.92 -14.20 17.92
N LEU A 273 -9.32 -13.02 17.77
CA LEU A 273 -9.89 -11.90 17.02
C LEU A 273 -9.86 -12.11 15.50
N THR A 274 -8.98 -12.99 15.01
CA THR A 274 -8.69 -13.11 13.57
C THR A 274 -8.66 -14.54 13.04
N LYS A 275 -8.43 -15.55 13.88
CA LYS A 275 -8.27 -16.96 13.45
C LYS A 275 -9.43 -17.49 12.61
N ASP A 276 -10.67 -17.11 12.92
CA ASP A 276 -11.85 -17.60 12.20
C ASP A 276 -11.96 -16.93 10.82
N ILE A 277 -11.53 -15.67 10.69
CA ILE A 277 -11.42 -14.96 9.41
C ILE A 277 -10.34 -15.61 8.55
N VAL A 278 -9.16 -15.88 9.12
CA VAL A 278 -8.05 -16.57 8.44
C VAL A 278 -8.47 -17.95 7.94
N ALA A 279 -9.11 -18.76 8.79
CA ALA A 279 -9.59 -20.10 8.41
C ALA A 279 -10.65 -20.05 7.30
N SER A 280 -11.52 -19.04 7.31
CA SER A 280 -12.50 -18.81 6.26
C SER A 280 -11.82 -18.48 4.92
N ILE A 281 -10.87 -17.53 4.92
CA ILE A 281 -10.16 -17.10 3.70
C ILE A 281 -9.33 -18.25 3.11
N ALA A 282 -8.62 -19.03 3.94
CA ALA A 282 -7.79 -20.14 3.47
C ALA A 282 -8.55 -21.19 2.63
N ASN A 283 -9.87 -21.30 2.83
CA ASN A 283 -10.75 -22.24 2.14
C ASN A 283 -11.71 -21.55 1.16
N SER A 284 -11.57 -20.25 0.93
CA SER A 284 -12.50 -19.47 0.11
C SER A 284 -12.16 -19.54 -1.39
N ASN A 285 -13.18 -19.41 -2.22
CA ASN A 285 -13.05 -19.27 -3.67
C ASN A 285 -13.18 -17.80 -4.13
N ASP A 286 -13.46 -16.88 -3.20
CA ASP A 286 -13.69 -15.46 -3.46
C ASP A 286 -12.54 -14.55 -2.98
N PHE A 287 -11.42 -15.13 -2.52
CA PHE A 287 -10.27 -14.39 -2.01
C PHE A 287 -9.84 -13.25 -2.94
N ASN A 288 -9.60 -13.54 -4.22
CA ASN A 288 -9.17 -12.54 -5.21
C ASN A 288 -10.13 -11.34 -5.31
N PHE A 289 -11.45 -11.61 -5.26
CA PHE A 289 -12.46 -10.56 -5.28
C PHE A 289 -12.43 -9.73 -3.99
N LYS A 290 -12.39 -10.39 -2.83
CA LYS A 290 -12.38 -9.72 -1.52
C LYS A 290 -11.08 -8.98 -1.22
N PHE A 291 -9.94 -9.52 -1.65
CA PHE A 291 -8.64 -8.86 -1.64
C PHE A 291 -8.70 -7.57 -2.47
N GLY A 292 -9.23 -7.64 -3.69
CA GLY A 292 -9.47 -6.46 -4.52
C GLY A 292 -10.36 -5.42 -3.84
N GLN A 293 -11.44 -5.83 -3.15
CA GLN A 293 -12.28 -4.91 -2.38
C GLN A 293 -11.51 -4.23 -1.24
N ALA A 294 -10.66 -4.97 -0.52
CA ALA A 294 -9.84 -4.41 0.55
C ALA A 294 -8.78 -3.43 0.00
N MET A 295 -8.17 -3.75 -1.14
CA MET A 295 -7.25 -2.84 -1.84
C MET A 295 -7.95 -1.55 -2.30
N VAL A 296 -9.19 -1.63 -2.79
CA VAL A 296 -9.99 -0.43 -3.15
C VAL A 296 -10.27 0.44 -1.92
N LYS A 297 -10.69 -0.17 -0.80
CA LYS A 297 -10.92 0.57 0.45
C LYS A 297 -9.65 1.25 0.97
N MET A 298 -8.52 0.55 0.96
CA MET A 298 -7.22 1.13 1.31
C MET A 298 -6.88 2.29 0.37
N GLY A 299 -7.07 2.11 -0.93
CA GLY A 299 -6.86 3.17 -1.92
C GLY A 299 -7.75 4.40 -1.69
N ALA A 300 -8.87 4.28 -0.99
CA ALA A 300 -9.80 5.39 -0.72
C ALA A 300 -9.41 6.24 0.50
N ILE A 301 -8.31 5.92 1.19
CA ILE A 301 -7.81 6.72 2.31
C ILE A 301 -7.27 8.05 1.75
N ILE A 302 -8.01 9.14 1.97
CA ILE A 302 -7.65 10.49 1.54
C ILE A 302 -7.75 11.43 2.75
N THR A 303 -6.79 12.34 2.88
CA THR A 303 -6.78 13.40 3.89
C THR A 303 -7.11 14.76 3.29
N ASP A 304 -7.47 15.74 4.10
CA ASP A 304 -7.79 17.11 3.67
C ASP A 304 -6.56 18.05 3.62
N SER A 305 -5.39 17.52 3.23
CA SER A 305 -4.18 18.33 3.00
C SER A 305 -4.21 19.05 1.64
N PRO A 306 -3.52 20.20 1.49
CA PRO A 306 -3.25 20.80 0.17
C PRO A 306 -2.50 19.83 -0.74
N LYS A 307 -2.91 19.77 -2.02
CA LYS A 307 -2.39 18.81 -3.01
C LYS A 307 -2.33 19.42 -4.40
N GLU A 308 -1.57 18.78 -5.28
CA GLU A 308 -1.39 19.18 -6.68
C GLU A 308 -1.44 17.99 -7.65
N ILE A 309 -1.23 18.23 -8.95
CA ILE A 309 -0.86 17.18 -9.90
C ILE A 309 0.60 17.44 -10.25
N ARG A 310 1.51 16.62 -9.72
CA ARG A 310 2.96 16.82 -9.93
C ARG A 310 3.33 16.47 -11.36
N LYS A 311 4.24 17.21 -11.98
CA LYS A 311 4.80 16.85 -13.29
C LYS A 311 5.88 15.77 -13.19
N SER A 312 6.60 15.73 -12.07
CA SER A 312 7.59 14.69 -11.74
C SER A 312 7.27 14.14 -10.36
N CYS A 313 7.22 12.81 -10.21
CA CYS A 313 6.81 12.19 -8.96
C CYS A 313 7.83 12.32 -7.82
N SER A 314 9.05 12.78 -8.11
CA SER A 314 10.10 12.97 -7.09
C SER A 314 10.12 14.36 -6.46
N VAL A 315 9.39 15.34 -6.99
CA VAL A 315 9.50 16.74 -6.57
C VAL A 315 8.17 17.48 -6.69
N ILE A 316 7.88 18.39 -5.75
CA ILE A 316 6.74 19.29 -5.84
C ILE A 316 6.88 20.25 -7.04
N ASN A 317 5.77 20.69 -7.63
CA ASN A 317 5.86 21.71 -8.68
C ASN A 317 6.38 23.03 -8.08
N SER A 318 7.22 23.74 -8.82
CA SER A 318 7.58 25.10 -8.44
C SER A 318 6.37 26.02 -8.58
N ALA A 319 6.14 26.90 -7.60
CA ALA A 319 5.20 27.99 -7.76
C ALA A 319 5.63 28.81 -9.00
N SER A 320 4.74 28.93 -9.98
CA SER A 320 4.97 29.83 -11.10
C SER A 320 5.03 31.23 -10.53
N ASN A 321 6.22 31.85 -10.49
CA ASN A 321 6.33 33.30 -10.33
C ASN A 321 5.74 33.95 -11.58
N ASN A 322 4.41 34.02 -11.67
CA ASN A 322 3.71 34.87 -12.63
C ASN A 322 3.77 36.34 -12.19
N PHE A 323 4.96 36.80 -11.82
CA PHE A 323 5.33 38.21 -11.85
C PHE A 323 6.17 38.42 -13.10
N LEU A 324 5.50 38.51 -14.24
CA LEU A 324 6.05 39.16 -15.43
C LEU A 324 5.10 40.31 -15.77
N PHE A 325 5.65 41.51 -15.57
CA PHE A 325 5.27 42.88 -15.95
C PHE A 325 3.95 43.11 -16.70
#